data_AF-E0NG49-F1
#
_entry.id   AF-E0NG49-F1
#
_cell.length_a   1.000
_cell.length_b   1.000
_cell.length_c   1.000
_cell.angle_alpha   90.00
_cell.angle_beta   90.00
_cell.angle_gamma   90.00
#
_symmetry.space_group_name_H-M   'P 1'
#
loop_
_entity.id
_entity.type
_entity.pdbx_description
1 polymer ?
#
loop_
_entity_poly.entity_id
_entity_poly.type
_entity_poly.pdbx_seq_one_letter_code
_entity_poly.pdbx_strand_id
1 'polypeptide(L)'
;MKTSQPVQAKLTELNIPFEIVNHPPATTTAEADSYIKEISGVRTKSMFLTNRRKSAYYLLIVDDQKHLDMHKFAEIVDEKRLPK
;
A
#
# COMPACT_ATOMS: atom_id res chain seq x y z
N MET A 1 14.76 -10.92 6.48
CA MET A 1 13.45 -10.25 6.60
C MET A 1 13.39 -9.60 7.98
N LYS A 2 13.09 -8.30 8.11
CA LYS A 2 12.95 -7.67 9.44
C LYS A 2 11.57 -8.02 10.02
N THR A 3 11.48 -8.24 11.33
CA THR A 3 10.21 -8.40 12.04
C THR A 3 9.43 -7.07 12.06
N SER A 4 8.14 -7.08 12.42
CA SER A 4 7.33 -5.85 12.51
C SER A 4 7.65 -4.99 13.76
N GLN A 5 8.37 -5.55 14.74
CA GLN A 5 8.74 -4.89 16.01
C GLN A 5 9.42 -3.52 15.84
N PRO A 6 10.39 -3.32 14.91
CA PRO A 6 11.03 -2.02 14.74
C PRO A 6 10.07 -0.93 14.24
N VAL A 7 9.05 -1.30 13.45
CA VAL A 7 8.05 -0.35 12.95
C VAL A 7 7.10 0.06 14.07
N GLN A 8 6.61 -0.90 14.85
CA GLN A 8 5.75 -0.64 16.01
C GLN A 8 6.43 0.29 17.02
N ALA A 9 7.70 0.01 17.35
CA ALA A 9 8.47 0.86 18.26
C ALA A 9 8.58 2.30 17.74
N LYS A 10 8.80 2.46 16.42
CA LYS A 10 8.90 3.80 15.82
C LYS A 10 7.56 4.54 15.80
N LEU A 11 6.45 3.85 15.55
CA LEU A 11 5.12 4.46 15.61
C LEU A 11 4.79 4.92 17.04
N THR A 12 5.12 4.11 18.05
CA THR A 12 4.97 4.48 19.47
C THR A 12 5.84 5.69 19.82
N GLU A 13 7.11 5.72 19.40
CA GLU A 13 8.01 6.87 19.62
C GLU A 13 7.46 8.17 19.02
N LEU A 14 6.84 8.08 17.84
CA LEU A 14 6.23 9.21 17.15
C LEU A 14 4.82 9.56 17.67
N ASN A 15 4.31 8.86 18.68
CA ASN A 15 2.94 8.98 19.20
C ASN A 15 1.86 8.82 18.10
N ILE A 16 2.10 7.94 17.13
CA ILE A 16 1.14 7.60 16.08
C ILE A 16 0.31 6.41 16.58
N PRO A 17 -0.99 6.57 16.89
CA PRO A 17 -1.82 5.47 17.36
C PRO A 17 -2.03 4.45 16.24
N PHE A 18 -1.97 3.16 16.59
CA PHE A 18 -2.20 2.06 15.66
C PHE A 18 -2.83 0.87 16.37
N GLU A 19 -3.52 0.02 15.62
CA GLU A 19 -4.08 -1.25 16.07
C GLU A 19 -3.53 -2.38 15.19
N ILE A 20 -3.23 -3.54 15.79
CA ILE A 20 -2.76 -4.71 15.07
C ILE A 20 -3.86 -5.78 15.10
N VAL A 21 -4.29 -6.19 13.92
CA VAL A 21 -5.25 -7.28 13.73
C VAL A 21 -4.49 -8.51 13.30
N ASN A 22 -4.46 -9.54 14.16
CA ASN A 22 -3.85 -10.82 13.82
C ASN A 22 -4.89 -11.71 13.14
N HIS A 23 -4.60 -12.18 11.93
CA HIS A 23 -5.47 -13.06 11.16
C HIS A 23 -4.67 -14.13 10.41
N PRO A 24 -5.27 -15.28 10.03
CA PRO A 24 -4.66 -16.24 9.12
C PRO A 24 -4.34 -15.61 7.75
N PRO A 25 -3.40 -16.18 6.96
CA PRO A 25 -3.12 -15.69 5.61
C PRO A 25 -4.39 -15.65 4.76
N ALA A 26 -4.79 -14.46 4.29
CA ALA A 26 -5.89 -14.29 3.37
C ALA A 26 -5.42 -14.51 1.92
N THR A 27 -6.16 -15.30 1.16
CA THR A 27 -5.87 -15.59 -0.25
C THR A 27 -6.75 -14.79 -1.22
N THR A 28 -7.83 -14.19 -0.71
CA THR A 28 -8.76 -13.38 -1.49
C THR A 28 -9.03 -12.04 -0.80
N THR A 29 -9.40 -11.01 -1.56
CA THR A 29 -9.77 -9.70 -1.02
C THR A 29 -10.99 -9.81 -0.08
N ALA A 30 -12.00 -10.61 -0.44
CA ALA A 30 -13.19 -10.81 0.39
C ALA A 30 -12.87 -11.46 1.74
N GLU A 31 -11.93 -12.42 1.77
CA GLU A 31 -11.43 -13.02 3.00
C GLU A 31 -10.67 -11.99 3.85
N ALA A 32 -9.76 -11.22 3.24
CA ALA A 32 -9.03 -10.17 3.93
C ALA A 32 -9.99 -9.13 4.54
N ASP A 33 -10.99 -8.66 3.78
CA ASP A 33 -11.97 -7.68 4.24
C ASP A 33 -12.81 -8.17 5.43
N SER A 34 -13.06 -9.49 5.49
CA SER A 34 -13.83 -10.08 6.59
C SER A 34 -13.13 -9.93 7.95
N TYR A 35 -11.79 -9.99 7.99
CA TYR A 35 -11.01 -9.86 9.23
C TYR A 35 -10.99 -8.46 9.83
N ILE A 36 -11.32 -7.45 9.02
CA ILE A 36 -11.19 -6.04 9.36
C ILE A 36 -12.51 -5.28 9.17
N LYS A 37 -13.64 -6.01 9.11
CA LYS A 37 -14.98 -5.47 8.80
C LYS A 37 -15.48 -4.42 9.81
N GLU A 38 -15.13 -4.58 11.08
CA GLU A 38 -15.59 -3.67 12.15
C GLU A 38 -14.63 -2.51 12.42
N ILE A 39 -13.49 -2.49 11.74
CA ILE A 39 -12.47 -1.46 11.91
C ILE A 39 -12.70 -0.36 10.88
N SER A 40 -13.01 0.83 11.37
CA SER A 40 -13.15 2.01 10.52
C SER A 40 -11.82 2.36 9.86
N GLY A 41 -11.80 2.44 8.53
CA GLY A 41 -10.60 2.84 7.79
C GLY A 41 -10.80 2.74 6.28
N VAL A 42 -9.94 3.44 5.54
CA VAL A 42 -9.89 3.32 4.07
C VAL A 42 -9.04 2.10 3.72
N ARG A 43 -9.59 1.19 2.91
CA ARG A 43 -8.82 0.08 2.35
C ARG A 43 -7.84 0.65 1.33
N THR A 44 -6.58 0.24 1.41
CA THR A 44 -5.54 0.72 0.50
C THR A 44 -4.84 -0.42 -0.20
N LYS A 45 -4.56 -0.24 -1.49
CA LYS A 45 -3.63 -1.05 -2.25
C LYS A 45 -2.28 -0.36 -2.35
N SER A 46 -1.22 -1.14 -2.19
CA SER A 46 0.17 -0.69 -2.33
C SER A 46 0.79 -1.35 -3.55
N MET A 47 1.17 -0.56 -4.56
CA MET A 47 1.80 -1.06 -5.78
C MET A 47 3.24 -0.56 -5.85
N PHE A 48 4.17 -1.48 -6.03
CA PHE A 48 5.58 -1.15 -6.25
C PHE A 48 5.89 -1.19 -7.74
N LEU A 49 6.14 -0.01 -8.31
CA LEU A 49 6.34 0.20 -9.74
C LEU A 49 7.73 0.75 -10.01
N THR A 50 8.15 0.70 -11.27
CA THR A 50 9.39 1.30 -11.74
C THR A 50 9.15 1.97 -13.07
N ASN A 51 10.00 2.91 -13.49
CA ASN A 51 9.97 3.38 -14.86
C ASN A 51 10.59 2.34 -15.81
N ARG A 52 10.38 2.49 -17.13
CA ARG A 52 10.86 1.50 -18.10
C ARG A 52 12.38 1.31 -18.08
N ARG A 53 13.12 2.36 -17.73
CA ARG A 53 14.60 2.34 -17.64
C ARG A 53 15.13 1.78 -16.32
N LYS A 54 14.24 1.47 -15.36
CA LYS A 54 14.59 1.05 -13.99
C LYS A 54 15.50 2.02 -13.25
N SER A 55 15.42 3.31 -13.60
CA SER A 55 16.16 4.39 -12.94
C SER A 55 15.36 5.02 -11.79
N ALA A 56 14.05 4.81 -11.76
CA ALA A 56 13.17 5.29 -10.70
C ALA A 56 12.25 4.18 -10.20
N TYR A 57 11.97 4.20 -8.90
CA TYR A 57 11.11 3.25 -8.19
C TYR A 57 10.04 4.00 -7.42
N TYR A 58 8.81 3.50 -7.46
CA TYR A 58 7.64 4.17 -6.92
C TYR A 58 6.87 3.20 -6.03
N LEU A 59 6.46 3.67 -4.85
CA LEU A 59 5.46 2.99 -4.01
C LEU A 59 4.18 3.81 -4.06
N LEU A 60 3.18 3.30 -4.77
CA LEU A 60 1.88 3.96 -4.90
C LEU A 60 0.94 3.38 -3.86
N ILE A 61 0.43 4.24 -2.99
CA ILE A 61 -0.63 3.90 -2.03
C ILE A 61 -1.91 4.54 -2.54
N VAL A 62 -2.88 3.70 -2.90
CA VAL A 62 -4.14 4.12 -3.52
C VAL A 62 -5.28 3.52 -2.73
N ASP A 63 -6.40 4.24 -2.64
CA ASP A 63 -7.67 3.67 -2.20
C ASP A 63 -7.99 2.41 -3.04
N ASP A 64 -8.39 1.33 -2.37
CA ASP A 64 -8.64 0.04 -3.01
C ASP A 64 -9.73 0.14 -4.09
N GLN A 65 -10.74 1.00 -3.88
CA GLN A 65 -11.85 1.21 -4.82
C GLN A 65 -11.46 2.09 -6.01
N LYS A 66 -10.34 2.82 -5.94
CA LYS A 66 -9.91 3.69 -7.04
C LYS A 66 -9.18 2.92 -8.11
N HIS A 67 -9.64 3.01 -9.35
CA HIS A 67 -8.84 2.56 -10.49
C HIS A 67 -7.61 3.47 -10.67
N LEU A 68 -6.43 2.86 -10.81
CA LEU A 68 -5.22 3.61 -11.07
C LEU A 68 -5.19 4.03 -12.54
N ASP A 69 -5.18 5.34 -12.77
CA ASP A 69 -4.93 5.91 -14.10
C ASP A 69 -3.41 6.01 -14.33
N MET A 70 -2.90 5.11 -15.16
CA MET A 70 -1.48 5.05 -15.50
C MET A 70 -1.01 6.21 -16.37
N HIS A 71 -1.89 6.86 -17.13
CA HIS A 71 -1.55 8.04 -17.92
C HIS A 71 -1.35 9.23 -17.01
N LYS A 72 -2.33 9.48 -16.11
CA LYS A 72 -2.22 10.53 -15.10
C LYS A 72 -1.02 10.31 -14.19
N PHE A 73 -0.75 9.06 -13.79
CA PHE A 73 0.43 8.77 -12.99
C PHE A 73 1.73 9.10 -13.75
N ALA A 74 1.83 8.73 -15.04
CA ALA A 74 2.98 9.05 -15.88
C ALA A 74 3.22 10.58 -15.99
N GLU A 75 2.14 11.37 -16.12
CA GLU A 75 2.22 12.83 -16.10
C GLU A 75 2.74 13.37 -14.75
N ILE A 76 2.24 12.84 -13.63
CA ILE A 76 2.66 13.27 -12.28
C ILE A 76 4.14 13.03 -12.04
N VAL A 77 4.69 11.91 -12.52
CA VAL A 77 6.11 11.57 -12.33
C VAL A 77 7.01 12.02 -13.47
N ASP A 78 6.49 12.82 -14.41
CA ASP A 78 7.20 13.30 -15.60
C ASP A 78 7.88 12.17 -16.40
N GLU A 79 7.16 11.06 -16.58
CA GLU A 79 7.60 9.91 -17.36
C GLU A 79 6.78 9.79 -18.64
N LYS A 80 7.44 9.59 -19.79
CA LYS A 80 6.73 9.42 -21.07
C LYS A 80 5.86 8.17 -21.10
N ARG A 81 6.31 7.10 -20.44
CA ARG A 81 5.60 5.82 -20.39
C ARG A 81 6.09 4.96 -19.25
N LEU A 82 5.17 4.58 -18.39
CA LEU A 82 5.38 3.59 -17.35
C LEU A 82 5.20 2.17 -17.93
N PRO A 83 5.89 1.15 -17.37
CA PRO A 83 5.66 -0.23 -17.74
C PRO A 83 4.19 -0.59 -17.52
N LYS A 84 3.65 -1.38 -18.46
CA LYS A 84 2.32 -1.98 -18.33
C LYS A 84 2.37 -3.10 -17.31
#